data_AF-A0A085LVM4-F1
#
_entry.id   AF-A0A085LVM4-F1
#
_cell.length_a   1.000
_cell.length_b   1.000
_cell.length_c   1.000
_cell.angle_alpha   90.00
_cell.angle_beta   90.00
_cell.angle_gamma   90.00
#
_symmetry.space_group_name_H-M   'P 1'
#
loop_
_entity.id
_entity.type
_entity.pdbx_description
1 polymer ?
#
loop_
_entity_poly.entity_id
_entity_poly.type
_entity_poly.pdbx_seq_one_letter_code
_entity_poly.pdbx_strand_id
1 'polypeptide(L)'
;MALHITALPSSVKYRQLIGSLLYIATASRPDIALALGLLSRRVESPTEYDWKPIKRVLHYLAGTKDIKLYLSAMSKPVLQGYLDADWAGDKIDRKSTIFFILL
;
A
#
# COMPACT_ATOMS: atom_id res chain seq x y z
N MET A 1 14.82 -18.46 -19.61
CA MET A 1 13.37 -18.35 -19.86
C MET A 1 12.99 -16.89 -19.61
N ALA A 2 13.03 -16.07 -20.66
CA ALA A 2 12.81 -14.63 -20.55
C ALA A 2 11.33 -14.39 -20.20
N LEU A 3 11.06 -13.85 -19.01
CA LEU A 3 9.75 -13.28 -18.72
C LEU A 3 9.59 -12.13 -19.71
N HIS A 4 8.69 -12.26 -20.68
CA HIS A 4 8.23 -11.14 -21.48
C HIS A 4 7.57 -10.15 -20.51
N ILE A 5 8.33 -9.17 -20.04
CA ILE A 5 7.82 -8.05 -19.25
C ILE A 5 7.06 -7.16 -20.24
N THR A 6 5.80 -7.48 -20.47
CA THR A 6 4.93 -6.68 -21.35
C THR A 6 4.61 -5.36 -20.64
N ALA A 7 4.86 -4.26 -21.34
CA ALA A 7 4.42 -2.94 -20.91
C ALA A 7 2.89 -2.91 -20.90
N LEU A 8 2.30 -2.25 -19.90
CA LEU A 8 0.85 -2.06 -19.90
C LEU A 8 0.45 -1.25 -21.15
N PRO A 9 -0.60 -1.67 -21.89
CA PRO A 9 -1.02 -1.01 -23.12
C PRO A 9 -1.47 0.44 -22.94
N SER A 10 -1.74 0.89 -21.70
CA SER A 10 -1.95 2.28 -21.37
C SER A 10 -1.50 2.60 -19.94
N SER A 11 -0.51 3.49 -19.81
CA SER A 11 -0.04 4.03 -18.53
C SER A 11 -1.01 5.04 -17.90
N VAL A 12 -2.04 5.48 -18.64
CA VAL A 12 -3.03 6.47 -18.17
C VAL A 12 -3.88 5.88 -17.05
N LYS A 13 -4.40 4.66 -17.24
CA LYS A 13 -5.22 4.00 -16.23
C LYS A 13 -4.44 3.72 -14.94
N TYR A 14 -3.17 3.32 -15.08
CA TYR A 14 -2.29 3.10 -13.94
C TYR A 14 -2.07 4.41 -13.15
N ARG A 15 -1.76 5.50 -13.86
CA ARG A 15 -1.59 6.83 -13.27
C ARG A 15 -2.82 7.34 -12.54
N GLN A 16 -3.99 7.24 -13.17
CA GLN A 16 -5.25 7.64 -12.56
C GLN A 16 -5.51 6.86 -11.27
N LEU A 17 -5.30 5.54 -11.30
CA LEU A 17 -5.53 4.68 -10.15
C LEU A 17 -4.56 4.98 -9.00
N ILE A 18 -3.28 5.20 -9.28
CA ILE A 18 -2.30 5.65 -8.28
C ILE A 18 -2.74 6.97 -7.66
N GLY A 19 -3.20 7.94 -8.47
CA GLY A 19 -3.68 9.23 -7.97
C GLY A 19 -4.89 9.09 -7.05
N SER A 20 -5.88 8.27 -7.42
CA SER A 20 -7.05 8.00 -6.57
C SER A 20 -6.68 7.31 -5.27
N LEU A 21 -5.77 6.33 -5.32
CA LEU A 21 -5.30 5.63 -4.14
C LEU A 21 -4.47 6.53 -3.22
N LEU A 22 -3.70 7.47 -3.78
CA LEU A 22 -2.95 8.45 -3.00
C LEU A 22 -3.89 9.32 -2.15
N TYR A 23 -5.03 9.75 -2.70
CA TYR A 23 -6.05 10.48 -1.95
C TYR A 23 -6.60 9.65 -0.77
N ILE A 24 -6.89 8.37 -0.99
CA ILE A 24 -7.36 7.47 0.07
C ILE A 24 -6.30 7.31 1.16
N ALA A 25 -5.03 7.16 0.76
CA ALA A 25 -3.92 6.99 1.68
C ALA A 25 -3.71 8.19 2.60
N THR A 26 -3.88 9.40 2.09
CA THR A 26 -3.71 10.62 2.87
C THR A 26 -4.94 10.98 3.69
N ALA A 27 -6.15 10.69 3.20
CA ALA A 27 -7.39 11.12 3.84
C ALA A 27 -7.89 10.16 4.94
N SER A 28 -7.79 8.85 4.73
CA SER A 28 -8.47 7.88 5.62
C SER A 28 -7.71 6.59 5.88
N ARG A 29 -6.75 6.21 5.02
CA ARG A 29 -6.06 4.90 5.09
C ARG A 29 -4.54 5.05 5.01
N PRO A 30 -3.87 5.61 6.04
CA PRO A 30 -2.42 5.76 6.03
C PRO A 30 -1.67 4.41 5.98
N ASP A 31 -2.33 3.32 6.35
CA ASP A 31 -1.83 1.94 6.30
C ASP A 31 -1.41 1.50 4.89
N ILE A 32 -2.00 2.04 3.82
CA ILE A 32 -1.61 1.70 2.43
C ILE A 32 -0.50 2.61 1.86
N ALA A 33 -0.07 3.64 2.58
CA ALA A 33 0.81 4.68 2.07
C ALA A 33 2.17 4.13 1.60
N LEU A 34 2.75 3.18 2.34
CA LEU A 34 4.02 2.55 1.96
C LEU A 34 3.90 1.76 0.65
N ALA A 35 2.86 0.93 0.53
CA ALA A 35 2.61 0.14 -0.67
C ALA A 35 2.44 1.04 -1.90
N LEU A 36 1.73 2.16 -1.75
CA LEU A 36 1.57 3.14 -2.81
C LEU A 36 2.86 3.87 -3.15
N GLY A 37 3.69 4.21 -2.16
CA GLY A 37 4.99 4.83 -2.37
C GLY A 37 5.95 3.96 -3.18
N LEU A 38 5.82 2.63 -3.08
CA LEU A 38 6.58 1.69 -3.92
C LEU A 38 6.00 1.60 -5.34
N LEU A 39 4.67 1.51 -5.46
CA LEU A 39 3.99 1.39 -6.75
C LEU A 39 4.03 2.67 -7.60
N SER A 40 4.13 3.84 -6.96
CA SER A 40 4.23 5.13 -7.62
C SER A 40 5.55 5.28 -8.40
N ARG A 41 6.62 4.59 -8.00
CA ARG A 41 7.93 4.63 -8.71
C ARG A 41 7.86 4.08 -10.13
N ARG A 42 6.85 3.25 -10.44
CA ARG A 42 6.64 2.64 -11.76
C ARG A 42 5.59 3.35 -12.60
N VAL A 43 5.11 4.52 -12.16
CA VAL A 43 4.06 5.29 -12.84
C VAL A 43 4.40 5.66 -14.29
N GLU A 44 5.67 5.98 -14.57
CA GLU A 44 6.11 6.40 -15.90
C GLU A 44 6.09 5.26 -16.92
N SER A 45 6.43 4.05 -16.49
CA SER A 45 6.50 2.85 -17.35
C SER A 45 6.03 1.61 -16.59
N PRO A 46 4.71 1.47 -16.36
CA PRO A 46 4.17 0.36 -15.59
C PRO A 46 4.12 -0.91 -16.45
N THR A 47 4.40 -2.04 -15.81
CA THR A 47 4.38 -3.37 -16.44
C THR A 47 3.17 -4.17 -15.98
N GLU A 48 2.81 -5.24 -16.71
CA GLU A 48 1.75 -6.15 -16.24
C GLU A 48 2.03 -6.74 -14.84
N TYR A 49 3.31 -6.89 -14.49
CA TYR A 49 3.72 -7.35 -13.17
C TYR A 49 3.35 -6.34 -12.08
N ASP A 50 3.45 -5.03 -12.36
CA ASP A 50 3.07 -3.95 -11.44
C ASP A 50 1.54 -3.85 -11.25
N TRP A 51 0.75 -4.38 -12.20
CA TRP A 51 -0.70 -4.42 -12.12
C TRP A 51 -1.23 -5.40 -11.06
N LYS A 52 -0.46 -6.44 -10.72
CA LYS A 52 -0.91 -7.43 -9.73
C LYS A 52 -0.90 -6.87 -8.30
N PRO A 53 0.17 -6.22 -7.81
CA PRO A 53 0.17 -5.54 -6.51
C PRO A 53 -0.92 -4.48 -6.39
N ILE A 54 -1.18 -3.69 -7.43
CA ILE A 54 -2.18 -2.62 -7.35
C ILE A 54 -3.59 -3.18 -7.15
N LYS A 55 -3.93 -4.31 -7.80
CA LYS A 55 -5.19 -5.04 -7.54
C LYS A 55 -5.26 -5.56 -6.11
N ARG A 56 -4.13 -6.00 -5.53
CA ARG A 56 -4.09 -6.46 -4.14
C ARG A 56 -4.43 -5.34 -3.17
N VAL A 57 -3.94 -4.11 -3.42
CA VAL A 57 -4.31 -2.93 -2.63
C VAL A 57 -5.82 -2.66 -2.73
N LEU A 58 -6.39 -2.74 -3.94
CA LEU A 58 -7.84 -2.57 -4.12
C LEU A 58 -8.67 -3.62 -3.37
N HIS A 59 -8.29 -4.90 -3.46
CA HIS A 59 -8.97 -5.96 -2.72
C HIS A 59 -8.85 -5.77 -1.20
N TYR A 60 -7.68 -5.34 -0.72
CA TYR A 60 -7.48 -5.03 0.68
C TYR A 60 -8.40 -3.91 1.16
N LEU A 61 -8.49 -2.81 0.40
CA LEU A 61 -9.41 -1.71 0.71
C LEU A 61 -10.88 -2.15 0.68
N ALA A 62 -11.27 -2.94 -0.31
CA ALA A 62 -12.64 -3.46 -0.40
C ALA A 62 -13.00 -4.39 0.77
N GLY A 63 -12.07 -5.27 1.18
CA GLY A 63 -12.29 -6.21 2.28
C GLY A 63 -12.20 -5.59 3.68
N THR A 64 -11.64 -4.39 3.80
CA THR A 64 -11.45 -3.72 5.10
C THR A 64 -12.21 -2.41 5.22
N LYS A 65 -13.16 -2.15 4.32
CA LYS A 65 -13.97 -0.91 4.30
C LYS A 65 -14.76 -0.66 5.60
N ASP A 66 -15.14 -1.73 6.30
CA ASP A 66 -15.96 -1.68 7.51
C ASP A 66 -15.11 -1.68 8.81
N ILE A 67 -13.79 -1.85 8.69
CA ILE A 67 -12.86 -1.81 9.82
C ILE A 67 -12.56 -0.35 10.16
N LYS A 68 -12.78 0.02 11.43
CA LYS A 68 -12.57 1.38 11.94
C LYS A 68 -11.91 1.36 13.31
N LEU A 69 -11.12 2.40 13.58
CA LEU A 69 -10.60 2.65 14.92
C LEU A 69 -11.75 3.11 15.81
N TYR A 70 -11.92 2.44 16.95
CA TYR A 70 -12.88 2.82 17.97
C TYR A 70 -12.16 3.60 19.07
N LEU A 71 -12.34 4.93 19.06
CA LEU A 71 -11.86 5.82 20.10
C LEU A 71 -13.02 6.15 21.04
N SER A 72 -12.93 5.71 22.30
CA SER A 72 -13.93 6.02 23.32
C SER A 72 -13.36 6.94 24.40
N ALA A 73 -14.06 8.04 24.65
CA ALA A 73 -13.72 8.98 25.72
C ALA A 73 -14.03 8.44 27.13
N MET A 74 -14.82 7.35 27.22
CA MET A 74 -15.17 6.72 28.50
C MET A 74 -14.19 5.63 28.92
N SER A 75 -13.42 5.07 27.97
CA SER A 75 -12.30 4.18 28.28
C SER A 75 -11.05 5.02 28.54
N LYS A 76 -10.30 4.75 29.62
CA LYS A 76 -8.97 5.33 29.82
C LYS A 76 -8.13 4.98 28.58
N PRO A 77 -7.65 5.96 27.79
CA PRO A 77 -6.82 5.65 26.62
C PRO A 77 -5.50 5.07 27.13
N VAL A 78 -5.31 3.78 26.95
CA VAL A 78 -4.01 3.13 27.16
C VAL A 78 -3.31 3.22 25.81
N LEU A 79 -2.26 4.04 25.74
CA LEU A 79 -1.43 4.12 24.54
C LEU A 79 -0.82 2.74 24.27
N GLN A 80 -1.25 2.08 23.20
CA GLN A 80 -0.72 0.78 22.79
C GLN A 80 0.07 0.93 21.50
N GLY A 81 1.36 0.61 21.57
CA GLY A 81 2.23 0.57 20.40
C GLY A 81 2.37 -0.85 19.87
N TYR A 82 2.06 -1.04 18.59
CA TYR A 82 2.38 -2.26 17.85
C TYR A 82 3.51 -1.94 16.89
N LEU A 83 4.52 -2.81 16.85
CA LEU A 83 5.65 -2.71 15.93
C LEU A 83 5.75 -4.01 15.13
N ASP A 84 5.88 -3.88 13.83
CA ASP A 84 6.19 -4.97 12.92
C ASP A 84 7.49 -4.64 12.17
N ALA A 85 8.34 -5.65 11.99
CA ALA A 85 9.60 -5.49 11.30
C ALA A 85 9.81 -6.68 10.36
N ASP A 86 9.93 -6.39 9.07
CA ASP A 86 10.21 -7.36 8.03
C ASP A 86 11.66 -7.18 7.53
N TRP A 87 12.47 -8.22 7.65
CA TRP A 87 13.84 -8.24 7.12
C TRP A 87 13.87 -8.93 5.77
N ALA A 88 14.44 -8.25 4.77
CA ALA A 88 14.67 -8.77 3.43
C ALA A 88 13.39 -9.12 2.64
N GLY A 89 12.22 -8.58 3.04
CA GLY A 89 10.99 -8.62 2.26
C GLY A 89 11.13 -7.97 0.88
N ASP A 90 11.98 -6.94 0.76
CA ASP A 90 12.43 -6.43 -0.53
C ASP A 90 13.50 -7.36 -1.12
N LYS A 91 13.13 -8.14 -2.15
CA LYS A 91 14.04 -9.08 -2.82
C LYS A 91 15.08 -8.37 -3.70
N ILE A 92 14.89 -7.09 -4.00
CA ILE A 92 15.79 -6.30 -4.85
C ILE A 92 16.86 -5.67 -3.97
N ASP A 93 16.43 -4.81 -3.03
CA ASP A 93 17.38 -4.03 -2.23
C ASP A 93 17.73 -4.68 -0.87
N ARG A 94 17.00 -5.74 -0.46
CA ARG A 94 17.14 -6.41 0.85
C ARG A 94 17.02 -5.49 2.06
N LYS A 95 16.46 -4.30 1.87
CA LYS A 95 16.26 -3.31 2.93
C LYS A 95 15.22 -3.82 3.92
N SER A 96 15.51 -3.61 5.20
CA SER A 96 14.56 -3.88 6.28
C SER A 96 13.45 -2.85 6.28
N THR A 97 12.22 -3.30 6.51
CA THR A 97 11.04 -2.44 6.60
C THR A 97 10.52 -2.52 8.03
N ILE A 98 10.26 -1.36 8.64
CA ILE A 98 9.68 -1.27 9.98
C ILE A 98 8.37 -0.51 9.86
N PHE A 99 7.34 -1.01 10.52
CA PHE A 99 6.03 -0.41 10.59
C PHE A 99 5.59 -0.31 12.05
N PHE A 100 4.93 0.78 12.42
CA PHE A 100 4.42 0.97 13.77
C PHE A 100 3.03 1.58 13.74
N ILE A 101 2.18 1.14 14.66
CA ILE A 101 0.85 1.71 14.91
C ILE A 101 0.79 2.10 16.38
N LEU A 102 0.34 3.33 16.65
CA LEU A 102 -0.01 3.80 17.98
C LEU A 102 -1.52 3.90 18.07
N LEU A 103 -2.12 3.20 19.04
CA LEU A 103 -3.54 3.21 19.37
C LEU A 103 -3.80 3.95 20.69
#